data_AF-A0A961YN21-F1
#
_entry.id   AF-A0A961YN21-F1
#
_cell.length_a   1.000
_cell.length_b   1.000
_cell.length_c   1.000
_cell.angle_alpha   90.00
_cell.angle_beta   90.00
_cell.angle_gamma   90.00
#
_symmetry.space_group_name_H-M   'P 1'
#
loop_
_entity.id
_entity.type
_entity.pdbx_description
1 polymer ?
#
loop_
_entity_poly.entity_id
_entity_poly.type
_entity_poly.pdbx_seq_one_letter_code
_entity_poly.pdbx_strand_id
1 'polypeptide(L)' 'SDAMIVRGLVAILFALYSGQTPSTILDTNAEAVLGQLGLEEHLTQQRSNGLHAMVSRIRADAADALNA' A
#
# COMPACT_ATOMS: atom_id res chain seq x y z
N SER A 1 13.43 11.58 -11.13
CA SER A 1 13.48 10.48 -10.15
C SER A 1 12.21 10.29 -9.36
N ASP A 2 11.53 11.35 -8.87
CA ASP A 2 10.35 11.19 -8.00
C ASP A 2 9.20 10.40 -8.62
N ALA A 3 8.84 10.69 -9.88
CA ALA A 3 7.80 9.95 -10.58
C ALA A 3 8.13 8.46 -10.76
N MET A 4 9.41 8.09 -10.88
CA MET A 4 9.83 6.68 -11.02
C MET A 4 9.72 5.92 -9.69
N ILE A 5 10.11 6.55 -8.57
CA ILE A 5 9.97 5.93 -7.25
C ILE A 5 8.49 5.76 -6.90
N VAL A 6 7.66 6.79 -7.11
CA VAL A 6 6.22 6.70 -6.85
C VAL A 6 5.58 5.60 -7.72
N ARG A 7 5.94 5.49 -9.00
CA ARG A 7 5.45 4.41 -9.86
C ARG A 7 5.85 3.02 -9.35
N GLY A 8 7.07 2.87 -8.85
CA GLY A 8 7.53 1.62 -8.22
C GLY A 8 6.72 1.25 -6.98
N LEU A 9 6.48 2.22 -6.09
CA LEU A 9 5.66 2.00 -4.89
C LEU A 9 4.22 1.60 -5.24
N VAL A 10 3.62 2.26 -6.23
CA VAL A 10 2.29 1.91 -6.74
C VAL A 10 2.27 0.49 -7.32
N ALA A 11 3.31 0.10 -8.07
CA ALA A 11 3.40 -1.26 -8.61
C ALA A 11 3.46 -2.33 -7.51
N ILE A 12 4.15 -2.05 -6.40
CA ILE A 12 4.19 -2.96 -5.23
C ILE A 12 2.81 -3.08 -4.60
N LEU A 13 2.09 -1.96 -4.44
CA LEU A 13 0.71 -2.00 -3.92
C LEU A 13 -0.23 -2.77 -4.84
N PHE A 14 -0.09 -2.65 -6.16
CA PHE A 14 -0.83 -3.48 -7.11
C PHE A 14 -0.50 -4.97 -6.95
N ALA A 15 0.77 -5.32 -6.82
CA ALA A 15 1.18 -6.71 -6.61
C ALA A 15 0.62 -7.29 -5.30
N LEU A 16 0.49 -6.46 -4.26
CA LEU A 16 -0.04 -6.88 -2.97
C LEU A 16 -1.57 -7.07 -2.97
N TYR A 17 -2.32 -6.18 -3.64
CA TYR A 17 -3.78 -6.10 -3.48
C TYR A 17 -4.60 -6.50 -4.71
N SER A 18 -4.01 -6.56 -5.90
CA SER A 18 -4.78 -6.82 -7.12
C SER A 18 -5.43 -8.21 -7.08
N GLY A 19 -6.73 -8.26 -7.40
CA GLY A 19 -7.52 -9.50 -7.41
C GLY A 19 -7.96 -10.01 -6.04
N GLN A 20 -7.56 -9.35 -4.95
CA GLN A 20 -8.00 -9.71 -3.60
C GLN A 20 -9.43 -9.23 -3.34
N THR A 21 -10.16 -9.97 -2.49
CA THR A 21 -11.47 -9.51 -2.01
C THR A 21 -11.30 -8.37 -1.00
N PRO A 22 -12.33 -7.53 -0.80
CA PRO A 22 -12.27 -6.46 0.20
C PRO A 22 -11.92 -6.96 1.60
N SER A 23 -12.46 -8.12 2.02
CA SER A 23 -12.11 -8.74 3.31
C SER A 23 -10.63 -9.09 3.39
N THR A 24 -10.07 -9.74 2.36
CA THR A 24 -8.64 -10.09 2.32
C THR A 24 -7.74 -8.86 2.31
N ILE A 25 -8.14 -7.78 1.63
CA ILE A 25 -7.41 -6.50 1.66
C ILE A 25 -7.33 -5.96 3.09
N LEU A 26 -8.43 -6.02 3.85
CA LEU A 26 -8.48 -5.55 5.24
C LEU A 26 -7.69 -6.44 6.20
N ASP A 27 -7.67 -7.76 5.97
CA ASP A 27 -6.91 -8.71 6.77
C ASP A 27 -5.40 -8.70 6.45
N THR A 28 -5.01 -8.11 5.33
CA THR A 28 -3.60 -8.02 4.92
C THR A 28 -2.83 -7.04 5.80
N ASN A 29 -1.77 -7.52 6.46
CA ASN A 29 -0.81 -6.70 7.19
C ASN A 29 0.22 -6.08 6.23
N ALA A 30 -0.15 -4.94 5.64
CA ALA A 30 0.67 -4.21 4.67
C ALA A 30 2.02 -3.76 5.24
N GLU A 31 2.05 -3.29 6.49
CA GLU A 31 3.26 -2.80 7.14
C GLU A 31 4.30 -3.90 7.29
N ALA A 32 3.89 -5.10 7.72
CA ALA A 32 4.79 -6.24 7.82
C ALA A 32 5.39 -6.64 6.46
N VAL A 33 4.57 -6.62 5.39
CA VAL A 33 5.04 -6.96 4.04
C VAL A 33 6.00 -5.90 3.50
N LEU A 34 5.66 -4.61 3.64
CA LEU A 34 6.50 -3.50 3.17
C LEU A 34 7.80 -3.39 3.97
N GLY A 35 7.76 -3.69 5.27
CA GLY A 35 8.94 -3.76 6.13
C GLY A 35 9.90 -4.88 5.75
N GLN A 36 9.40 -6.06 5.37
CA GLN A 36 10.25 -7.16 4.87
C GLN A 36 10.98 -6.82 3.57
N LEU A 37 10.45 -5.88 2.78
CA LEU A 37 11.09 -5.39 1.57
C LEU A 37 12.16 -4.32 1.84
N GLY A 38 12.35 -3.89 3.09
CA GLY A 38 13.33 -2.87 3.47
C GLY A 38 13.06 -1.49 2.86
N LEU A 39 11.83 -1.25 2.40
CA LEU A 39 11.50 -0.03 1.64
C LEU A 39 11.64 1.22 2.52
N GLU A 40 11.22 1.14 3.78
CA GLU A 40 11.24 2.28 4.70
C GLU A 40 12.65 2.84 4.91
N GLU A 41 13.69 1.98 4.91
CA GLU A 41 15.09 2.38 5.09
C GLU A 41 15.65 3.18 3.90
N HIS A 42 14.98 3.12 2.75
CA HIS A 42 15.43 3.75 1.50
C HIS A 42 14.51 4.87 1.01
N LEU A 43 13.41 5.13 1.73
CA LEU A 43 12.48 6.19 1.41
C LEU A 43 12.75 7.43 2.26
N THR A 44 12.59 8.60 1.65
CA THR A 44 12.50 9.84 2.43
C THR A 44 11.19 9.84 3.22
N GLN A 45 11.13 10.61 4.30
CA GLN A 45 9.93 10.72 5.15
C GLN A 45 8.67 11.04 4.33
N GLN A 46 8.77 11.97 3.38
CA GLN A 46 7.65 12.33 2.51
C GLN A 46 7.14 11.15 1.68
N ARG A 47 8.03 10.27 1.20
CA ARG A 47 7.65 9.12 0.38
C ARG A 47 7.07 7.99 1.22
N SER A 48 7.64 7.72 2.40
CA SER A 48 7.05 6.78 3.37
C SER A 48 5.64 7.23 3.75
N ASN A 49 5.45 8.51 4.10
CA ASN A 49 4.12 9.05 4.40
C ASN A 49 3.15 8.89 3.23
N GLY A 50 3.60 9.14 1.99
CA GLY A 50 2.81 8.91 0.78
C GLY A 50 2.41 7.44 0.60
N LEU A 51 3.32 6.50 0.87
CA LEU A 51 3.04 5.06 0.83
C LEU A 51 1.99 4.66 1.87
N HIS A 52 2.13 5.11 3.12
CA HIS A 52 1.14 4.83 4.18
C HIS A 52 -0.24 5.44 3.87
N ALA A 53 -0.27 6.63 3.25
CA ALA A 53 -1.52 7.27 2.83
C ALA A 53 -2.22 6.46 1.72
N MET A 54 -1.47 5.93 0.76
CA MET A 54 -2.03 5.05 -0.29
C MET A 54 -2.57 3.74 0.29
N VAL A 55 -1.83 3.11 1.22
CA VAL A 55 -2.30 1.90 1.93
C VAL A 55 -3.59 2.19 2.71
N SER A 56 -3.62 3.28 3.47
CA SER A 56 -4.81 3.71 4.23
C SER A 56 -6.00 3.93 3.31
N ARG A 57 -5.79 4.55 2.15
CA ARG A 57 -6.84 4.78 1.16
C ARG A 57 -7.42 3.48 0.62
N ILE A 58 -6.57 2.54 0.21
CA ILE A 58 -7.00 1.23 -0.32
C ILE A 58 -7.83 0.48 0.73
N ARG A 59 -7.39 0.50 2.00
CA ARG A 59 -8.14 -0.13 3.10
C ARG A 59 -9.49 0.55 3.34
N ALA A 60 -9.56 1.88 3.28
CA ALA A 60 -10.81 2.60 3.41
C ALA A 60 -11.79 2.23 2.27
N ASP A 61 -11.32 2.25 1.02
CA ASP A 61 -12.15 1.88 -0.13
C ASP A 61 -12.63 0.40 -0.04
N ALA A 62 -11.81 -0.51 0.51
CA ALA A 62 -12.21 -1.89 0.78
C ALA A 62 -13.24 -2.03 1.91
N ALA A 63 -13.12 -1.25 2.98
CA ALA A 63 -14.11 -1.22 4.05
C ALA A 63 -15.47 -0.70 3.55
N ASP A 64 -15.46 0.37 2.74
CA ASP A 64 -16.68 0.91 2.14
C ASP A 64 -17.36 -0.12 1.23
N ALA A 65 -16.59 -0.88 0.45
CA ALA A 65 -17.11 -1.93 -0.43
C ALA A 65 -17.76 -3.12 0.31
N LEU A 66 -17.43 -3.36 1.58
CA LEU A 66 -18.10 -4.40 2.40
C LEU A 66 -19.42 -3.90 3.01
N ASN A 67 -19.59 -2.59 3.12
CA ASN A 67 -20.76 -1.95 3.71
C ASN A 67 -21.80 -1.51 2.66
N ALA A 68 -21.48 -1.64 1.37
CA ALA A 68 -22.35 -1.31 0.23
C ALA A 68 -23.26 -2.49 -0.14
#